data_AF-A0A2V2A9Y8-F1
#
_entry.id   AF-A0A2V2A9Y8-F1
#
_cell.length_a   1.000
_cell.length_b   1.000
_cell.length_c   1.000
_cell.angle_alpha   90.00
_cell.angle_beta   90.00
_cell.angle_gamma   90.00
#
_symmetry.space_group_name_H-M   'P 1'
#
loop_
_entity.id
_entity.type
_entity.pdbx_description
1 polymer ?
#
loop_
_entity_poly.entity_id
_entity_poly.type
_entity_poly.pdbx_seq_one_letter_code
_entity_poly.pdbx_strand_id
1 'polypeptide(L)'
;MKTSLSLIDPDVIKGEILRDVLVSPEDMVRMNEARAVFNELRSILLAQVVPALGGWSNPIATEIESRLESITFVSRNFLWPHRHAGAAHGAINAGGVL
;
A
#
# COMPACT_ATOMS: atom_id res chain seq x y z
N MET A 1 36.16 -11.08 27.08
CA MET A 1 35.58 -10.25 26.00
C MET A 1 34.44 -9.43 26.59
N LYS A 2 34.54 -8.10 26.60
CA LYS A 2 33.42 -7.22 26.96
C LYS A 2 32.71 -6.82 25.67
N THR A 3 31.48 -7.28 25.47
CA THR A 3 30.64 -6.85 24.36
C THR A 3 29.97 -5.54 24.79
N SER A 4 30.45 -4.40 24.29
CA SER A 4 29.77 -3.11 24.49
C SER A 4 28.68 -2.98 23.44
N LEU A 5 27.42 -2.88 23.88
CA LEU A 5 26.32 -2.39 23.05
C LEU A 5 26.51 -0.88 22.91
N SER A 6 26.80 -0.40 21.70
CA SER A 6 26.76 1.03 21.39
C SER A 6 25.31 1.50 21.49
N LEU A 7 25.02 2.34 22.48
CA LEU A 7 23.79 3.12 22.52
C LEU A 7 23.77 4.00 21.26
N ILE A 8 22.78 3.79 20.39
CA ILE A 8 22.49 4.74 19.32
C ILE A 8 22.11 6.03 20.03
N ASP A 9 22.89 7.09 19.81
CA ASP A 9 22.61 8.41 20.36
C ASP A 9 21.20 8.84 19.88
N PRO A 10 20.21 9.00 20.77
CA PRO A 10 18.87 9.39 20.38
C PRO A 10 18.83 10.78 19.72
N ASP A 11 19.85 11.62 19.94
CA ASP A 11 19.98 12.93 19.29
C ASP A 11 20.36 12.83 17.80
N VAL A 12 20.76 11.64 17.32
CA VAL A 12 21.10 11.39 15.90
C VAL A 12 19.86 11.01 15.07
N ILE A 13 18.74 10.64 15.70
CA ILE A 13 17.48 10.41 14.98
C ILE A 13 16.76 11.75 14.79
N LYS A 14 17.11 12.46 13.71
CA LYS A 14 16.35 13.64 13.26
C LYS A 14 15.01 13.19 12.67
N GLY A 15 13.99 13.08 13.51
CA GLY A 15 12.59 12.89 13.10
C GLY A 15 11.79 14.17 13.31
N GLU A 16 10.97 14.56 12.34
CA GLU A 16 9.91 15.54 12.54
C GLU A 16 8.61 14.79 12.81
N ILE A 17 7.86 15.21 13.83
CA ILE A 17 6.49 14.73 14.04
C ILE A 17 5.64 15.33 12.92
N LEU A 18 5.29 14.50 11.94
CA LEU A 18 4.29 14.86 10.94
C LEU A 18 2.94 15.06 11.64
N ARG A 19 2.22 16.11 11.29
CA ARG A 19 0.87 16.37 11.82
C ARG A 19 -0.05 15.19 11.54
N ASP A 20 -0.97 14.94 12.46
CA ASP A 20 -2.04 13.97 12.26
C ASP A 20 -2.81 14.32 10.98
N VAL A 21 -2.88 13.36 10.06
CA VAL A 21 -3.70 13.45 8.85
C VAL A 21 -5.05 12.83 9.15
N LEU A 22 -6.10 13.65 9.13
CA LEU A 22 -7.48 13.17 9.14
C LEU A 22 -7.83 12.69 7.74
N VAL A 23 -8.26 11.43 7.62
CA VAL A 23 -8.80 10.89 6.37
C VAL A 23 -10.31 10.96 6.45
N SER A 24 -10.92 11.67 5.50
CA SER A 24 -12.38 11.75 5.42
C SER A 24 -12.99 10.37 5.10
N PRO A 25 -14.25 10.11 5.47
CA PRO A 25 -14.96 8.92 5.04
C PRO A 25 -14.94 8.73 3.52
N GLU A 26 -15.09 9.81 2.75
CA GLU A 26 -15.09 9.83 1.29
C GLU A 26 -13.72 9.44 0.72
N ASP A 27 -12.63 9.94 1.31
CA ASP A 27 -11.28 9.57 0.89
C ASP A 27 -10.98 8.11 1.22
N MET A 28 -11.47 7.59 2.36
CA MET A 28 -11.37 6.16 2.67
C MET A 28 -12.14 5.29 1.68
N VAL A 29 -13.32 5.72 1.20
CA VAL A 29 -14.07 5.04 0.13
C VAL A 29 -13.25 5.01 -1.15
N ARG A 30 -12.71 6.16 -1.60
CA ARG A 30 -11.86 6.24 -2.79
C ARG A 30 -10.63 5.34 -2.70
N MET A 31 -10.01 5.22 -1.52
CA MET A 31 -8.89 4.31 -1.31
C MET A 31 -9.31 2.83 -1.42
N ASN A 32 -10.50 2.47 -0.91
CA ASN A 32 -11.04 1.13 -1.06
C ASN A 32 -11.36 0.80 -2.53
N GLU A 33 -11.94 1.75 -3.26
CA GLU A 33 -12.20 1.64 -4.69
C GLU A 33 -10.89 1.50 -5.48
N ALA A 34 -9.90 2.35 -5.19
CA ALA A 34 -8.57 2.26 -5.81
C ALA A 34 -7.93 0.89 -5.56
N ARG A 35 -8.06 0.34 -4.35
CA ARG A 35 -7.59 -1.01 -4.03
C ARG A 35 -8.33 -2.08 -4.82
N ALA A 36 -9.64 -1.96 -5.01
CA ALA A 36 -10.43 -2.90 -5.79
C ALA A 36 -9.98 -2.90 -7.26
N VAL A 37 -9.93 -1.72 -7.88
CA VAL A 37 -9.45 -1.55 -9.26
C VAL A 37 -8.02 -2.05 -9.43
N PHE A 38 -7.14 -1.76 -8.46
CA PHE A 38 -5.77 -2.27 -8.49
C PHE A 38 -5.71 -3.81 -8.46
N ASN A 39 -6.56 -4.46 -7.65
CA ASN A 39 -6.60 -5.92 -7.59
C ASN A 39 -7.09 -6.55 -8.91
N GLU A 40 -8.07 -5.91 -9.56
CA GLU A 40 -8.53 -6.32 -10.89
C GLU A 40 -7.41 -6.19 -11.93
N LEU A 41 -6.72 -5.05 -11.96
CA LEU A 41 -5.58 -4.84 -12.85
C LEU A 41 -4.46 -5.84 -12.57
N ARG A 42 -4.11 -6.05 -11.29
CA ARG A 42 -3.13 -7.06 -10.87
C ARG A 42 -3.52 -8.45 -11.38
N SER A 43 -4.79 -8.83 -11.26
CA SER A 43 -5.29 -10.11 -11.78
C SER A 43 -5.09 -10.24 -13.29
N ILE A 44 -5.45 -9.21 -14.06
CA ILE A 44 -5.26 -9.20 -15.52
C ILE A 44 -3.77 -9.33 -15.88
N LEU A 45 -2.91 -8.53 -15.25
CA LEU A 45 -1.48 -8.54 -15.53
C LEU A 45 -0.85 -9.91 -15.24
N LEU A 46 -1.15 -10.49 -14.08
CA LEU A 46 -0.56 -11.76 -13.66
C LEU A 46 -1.13 -12.96 -14.42
N ALA A 47 -2.43 -12.94 -14.76
CA ALA A 47 -3.08 -14.07 -15.40
C ALA A 47 -2.95 -14.06 -16.94
N GLN A 48 -2.84 -12.89 -17.56
CA GLN A 48 -2.86 -12.76 -19.02
C GLN A 48 -1.52 -12.25 -19.57
N VAL A 49 -0.98 -11.17 -18.99
CA VAL A 49 0.21 -10.50 -19.54
C VAL A 49 1.48 -11.28 -19.24
N VAL A 50 1.68 -11.71 -17.98
CA VAL A 50 2.88 -12.48 -17.60
C VAL A 50 3.04 -13.76 -18.44
N PRO A 51 2.00 -14.60 -18.63
CA PRO A 51 2.10 -15.75 -19.53
C PRO A 51 2.41 -15.37 -20.99
N ALA A 52 1.80 -14.31 -21.51
CA ALA A 52 2.05 -13.84 -22.88
C ALA A 52 3.49 -13.36 -23.11
N LEU A 53 4.17 -12.91 -22.04
CA LEU A 53 5.58 -12.54 -22.06
C LEU A 53 6.55 -13.74 -22.02
N GLY A 54 6.04 -14.98 -21.89
CA GLY A 54 6.86 -16.18 -21.69
C GLY A 54 7.05 -16.56 -20.22
N GLY A 55 6.23 -15.99 -19.32
CA GLY A 55 6.27 -16.28 -17.89
C GLY A 55 7.38 -15.56 -17.14
N TRP A 56 7.70 -16.07 -15.94
CA TRP A 56 8.61 -15.42 -14.98
C TRP A 56 10.09 -15.43 -15.36
N SER A 57 10.47 -16.14 -16.42
CA SER A 57 11.81 -16.06 -16.99
C SER A 57 12.04 -14.76 -17.79
N ASN A 58 10.96 -14.09 -18.20
CA ASN A 58 11.05 -12.80 -18.86
C ASN A 58 11.28 -11.69 -17.81
N PRO A 59 12.36 -10.88 -17.91
CA PRO A 59 12.66 -9.83 -16.94
C PRO A 59 11.55 -8.77 -16.83
N ILE A 60 10.74 -8.57 -17.88
CA ILE A 60 9.60 -7.66 -17.85
C ILE A 60 8.50 -8.19 -16.92
N ALA A 61 8.29 -9.51 -16.87
CA ALA A 61 7.30 -10.11 -15.96
C ALA A 61 7.69 -9.87 -14.49
N THR A 62 8.96 -10.08 -14.15
CA THR A 62 9.50 -9.78 -12.80
C THR A 62 9.37 -8.30 -12.45
N GLU A 63 9.65 -7.41 -13.41
CA GLU A 63 9.52 -5.95 -13.20
C GLU A 63 8.05 -5.54 -12.98
N ILE A 64 7.10 -6.15 -13.69
CA ILE A 64 5.66 -5.92 -13.48
C ILE A 64 5.28 -6.30 -12.04
N GLU A 65 5.68 -7.48 -11.57
CA GLU A 65 5.40 -7.91 -10.20
C GLU A 65 6.02 -6.97 -9.16
N SER A 66 7.31 -6.65 -9.31
CA SER A 66 8.02 -5.71 -8.44
C SER A 66 7.31 -4.35 -8.33
N ARG A 67 6.79 -3.82 -9.44
CA ARG A 67 6.03 -2.55 -9.44
C ARG A 67 4.70 -2.67 -8.72
N LEU A 68 3.96 -3.77 -8.93
CA LEU A 68 2.70 -4.02 -8.23
C LEU A 68 2.94 -4.13 -6.72
N GLU A 69 4.00 -4.81 -6.31
CA GLU A 69 4.41 -4.89 -4.91
C GLU A 69 4.84 -3.54 -4.35
N SER A 70 5.64 -2.78 -5.09
CA SER A 70 6.07 -1.43 -4.70
C SER A 70 4.88 -0.49 -4.48
N ILE A 71 3.90 -0.47 -5.40
CA ILE A 71 2.66 0.29 -5.24
C ILE A 71 1.93 -0.13 -3.96
N THR A 72 1.79 -1.43 -3.73
CA THR A 72 1.15 -1.96 -2.52
C THR A 72 1.90 -1.54 -1.26
N PHE A 73 3.23 -1.61 -1.25
CA PHE A 73 4.04 -1.27 -0.10
C PHE A 73 4.00 0.24 0.19
N VAL A 74 4.26 1.07 -0.81
CA VAL A 74 4.32 2.54 -0.66
C VAL A 74 2.96 3.14 -0.29
N SER A 75 1.87 2.63 -0.87
CA SER A 75 0.51 3.04 -0.49
C SER A 75 0.05 2.51 0.87
N ARG A 76 0.86 1.66 1.53
CA ARG A 76 0.45 0.86 2.69
C ARG A 76 -0.84 0.08 2.43
N ASN A 77 -0.89 -0.57 1.27
CA ASN A 77 -2.03 -1.28 0.73
C ASN A 77 -3.28 -0.37 0.69
N PHE A 78 -3.13 0.81 0.08
CA PHE A 78 -4.19 1.81 -0.03
C PHE A 78 -4.77 2.21 1.34
N LEU A 79 -3.88 2.56 2.28
CA LEU A 79 -4.23 2.91 3.67
C LEU A 79 -5.02 1.83 4.44
N TRP A 80 -4.98 0.56 4.00
CA TRP A 80 -5.66 -0.55 4.66
C TRP A 80 -5.42 -0.70 6.17
N PRO A 81 -4.20 -0.44 6.72
CA PRO A 81 -3.97 -0.45 8.16
C PRO A 81 -4.90 0.52 8.92
N HIS A 82 -5.34 1.59 8.28
CA HIS A 82 -6.21 2.63 8.86
C HIS A 82 -7.70 2.41 8.55
N ARG A 83 -8.10 1.30 7.92
CA ARG A 83 -9.50 1.03 7.54
C ARG A 83 -10.49 1.06 8.71
N HIS A 84 -10.02 0.74 9.92
CA HIS A 84 -10.84 0.75 11.12
C HIS A 84 -11.28 2.17 11.50
N ALA A 85 -10.47 3.19 11.18
CA ALA A 85 -10.86 4.60 11.32
C ALA A 85 -12.02 4.93 10.37
N GLY A 86 -11.94 4.50 9.10
CA GLY A 86 -13.05 4.64 8.15
C GLY A 86 -14.32 3.93 8.60
N ALA A 87 -14.22 2.69 9.09
CA ALA A 87 -15.37 1.91 9.57
C ALA A 87 -16.05 2.55 10.80
N ALA A 88 -15.26 3.08 11.73
CA ALA A 88 -15.77 3.79 12.92
C ALA A 88 -16.45 5.12 12.59
N HIS A 89 -16.08 5.77 11.48
CA HIS A 89 -16.60 7.06 11.04
C HIS A 89 -17.56 6.96 9.84
N GLY A 90 -18.15 5.79 9.58
CA GLY A 90 -19.22 5.64 8.60
C GLY A 90 -18.80 5.60 7.13
N ALA A 91 -17.50 5.42 6.83
CA ALA A 91 -17.01 5.27 5.44
C ALA A 91 -17.66 4.10 4.69
N ILE A 92 -18.14 3.08 5.42
CA ILE A 92 -18.90 1.96 4.83
C ILE A 92 -20.19 2.45 4.14
N ASN A 93 -20.77 3.56 4.61
CA ASN A 93 -22.02 4.14 4.11
C ASN A 93 -21.81 5.32 3.16
N ALA A 94 -20.57 5.77 2.95
CA ALA A 94 -20.24 6.90 2.08
C ALA A 94 -20.08 6.49 0.60
N GLY A 95 -20.04 5.19 0.30
CA GLY A 95 -20.13 4.64 -1.06
C GLY A 95 -21.57 4.72 -1.57
N GLY A 96 -22.03 5.92 -1.91
CA GLY A 96 -23.33 6.17 -2.53
C GLY A 96 -23.31 5.87 -4.03
N VAL A 97 -24.36 5.18 -4.48
CA VAL A 97 -24.67 4.77 -5.86
C VAL A 97 -24.38 5.88 -6.88
N LEU A 98 -23.55 5.56 -7.88
CA LEU A 98 -23.59 6.16 -9.21
C LEU A 98 -23.77 5.04 -10.25
#